data_AF-A0A4R2SMD3-F1
#
_entry.id   AF-A0A4R2SMD3-F1
#
_cell.length_a   1.000
_cell.length_b   1.000
_cell.length_c   1.000
_cell.angle_alpha   90.00
_cell.angle_beta   90.00
_cell.angle_gamma   90.00
#
_symmetry.space_group_name_H-M   'P 1'
#
loop_
_entity.id
_entity.type
_entity.pdbx_description
1 polymer ?
#
loop_
_entity_poly.entity_id
_entity_poly.type
_entity_poly.pdbx_seq_one_letter_code
_entity_poly.pdbx_strand_id
1 'polypeptide(L)'
;MDWLPELPRSEKNAVGDMKYQNILQDIQTINSPVGEPDEESKLYVAIDEQVIKFGSLQHDTIDWTLLINSSMQYLTEVCKDYKVLQYFSYALLQQNANANLADFLALFAEFNEKYLFNAYPKPSQDNVINRFKARAITLILNRIEDAVLNKSIILSPEQNQATQDLLQKLSAQLSDYISESAVIFNKVLRKLTSEKSQELKPEEPSNHVQPSIITSTGKNAIAEKANLPDVSSFDLTNERKLKQFYLQVADTTCELDPAAELGYISRRYGLWHNITRLPEMNAQGVTPMQSIAVDKLMDYREAVIHTPDTTLLAKIEKTVVSSPYWIEGSYLSAQCCKALKFNEASDAIRNITKQFVEKHKDFAAAKFQNGEPFLPQNVINWLAQENTIGFNDSSQLNDFDDIYQTQGFVAVLRAIDEKLKQSSDLRTRSYLQLDKIHYFIAEGITNMALNELDELLENSKKYDIEQWDNSFFTQLNQLKIQLT
;
A
#
# COMPACT_ATOMS: atom_id res chain seq x y z
N MET A 1 5.27 3.26 -78.43
CA MET A 1 4.68 3.53 -77.10
C MET A 1 4.93 2.29 -76.28
N ASP A 2 5.88 2.45 -75.38
CA ASP A 2 6.62 1.40 -74.70
C ASP A 2 5.77 0.62 -73.71
N TRP A 3 5.83 -0.70 -73.81
CA TRP A 3 5.37 -1.64 -72.80
C TRP A 3 6.63 -2.15 -72.08
N LEU A 4 6.99 -1.48 -70.98
CA LEU A 4 8.09 -1.91 -70.11
C LEU A 4 7.63 -3.12 -69.28
N PRO A 5 8.46 -4.17 -69.13
CA PRO A 5 8.15 -5.33 -68.31
C PRO A 5 8.35 -5.02 -66.82
N GLU A 6 7.44 -5.53 -65.98
CA GLU A 6 7.54 -5.48 -64.52
C GLU A 6 8.84 -6.11 -64.04
N LEU A 7 9.62 -5.32 -63.28
CA LEU A 7 10.79 -5.78 -62.54
C LEU A 7 10.32 -6.69 -61.38
N PRO A 8 11.02 -7.81 -61.11
CA PRO A 8 10.67 -8.71 -60.01
C PRO A 8 10.81 -7.97 -58.68
N ARG A 9 9.76 -8.01 -57.85
CA ARG A 9 9.81 -7.58 -56.45
C ARG A 9 10.96 -8.31 -55.77
N SER A 10 11.98 -7.56 -55.34
CA SER A 10 13.04 -8.10 -54.51
C SER A 10 12.40 -8.60 -53.21
N GLU A 11 12.33 -9.91 -53.03
CA GLU A 11 12.26 -10.53 -51.72
C GLU A 11 13.51 -10.08 -50.97
N LYS A 12 13.37 -9.03 -50.15
CA LYS A 12 14.38 -8.69 -49.17
C LYS A 12 14.35 -9.78 -48.12
N ASN A 13 15.38 -10.62 -48.21
CA ASN A 13 15.85 -11.62 -47.28
C ASN A 13 15.47 -11.36 -45.81
N ALA A 14 14.99 -12.44 -45.20
CA ALA A 14 14.76 -12.67 -43.79
C ALA A 14 15.77 -11.95 -42.88
N VAL A 15 15.28 -10.92 -42.18
CA VAL A 15 15.81 -10.48 -40.90
C VAL A 15 15.37 -11.54 -39.89
N GLY A 16 16.31 -12.08 -39.10
CA GLY A 16 16.03 -13.14 -38.13
C GLY A 16 14.75 -12.83 -37.32
N ASP A 17 13.89 -13.85 -37.19
CA ASP A 17 12.53 -13.71 -36.67
C ASP A 17 12.48 -12.87 -35.40
N MET A 18 11.93 -11.67 -35.51
CA MET A 18 11.72 -10.78 -34.40
C MET A 18 10.61 -11.36 -33.51
N LYS A 19 10.91 -11.63 -32.24
CA LYS A 19 10.05 -12.39 -31.31
C LYS A 19 8.58 -11.95 -31.24
N TYR A 20 8.29 -10.67 -31.45
CA TYR A 20 6.94 -10.08 -31.39
C TYR A 20 6.44 -9.54 -32.73
N GLN A 21 6.95 -10.05 -33.85
CA GLN A 21 6.60 -9.58 -35.20
C GLN A 21 5.11 -9.66 -35.50
N ASN A 22 4.37 -10.59 -34.88
CA ASN A 22 2.92 -10.71 -35.03
C ASN A 22 2.17 -9.46 -34.55
N ILE A 23 2.67 -8.75 -33.53
CA ILE A 23 2.08 -7.48 -33.07
C ILE A 23 2.21 -6.39 -34.15
N LEU A 24 3.20 -6.48 -35.02
CA LEU A 24 3.50 -5.48 -36.06
C LEU A 24 2.75 -5.74 -37.38
N GLN A 25 1.94 -6.79 -37.46
CA GLN A 25 1.06 -7.03 -38.60
C GLN A 25 -0.23 -6.23 -38.43
N ASP A 26 -0.74 -5.69 -39.54
CA ASP A 26 -2.01 -4.98 -39.55
C ASP A 26 -3.15 -5.93 -39.17
N ILE A 27 -4.09 -5.41 -38.39
CA ILE A 27 -5.28 -6.17 -37.98
C ILE A 27 -6.17 -6.30 -39.22
N GLN A 28 -6.52 -7.53 -39.60
CA GLN A 28 -7.28 -7.83 -40.82
C GLN A 28 -8.77 -7.46 -40.71
N THR A 29 -9.05 -6.22 -40.35
CA THR A 29 -10.39 -5.62 -40.39
C THR A 29 -10.49 -4.67 -41.57
N ILE A 30 -11.60 -4.77 -42.32
CA ILE A 30 -11.82 -4.15 -43.65
C ILE A 30 -11.52 -2.63 -43.69
N ASN A 31 -11.56 -1.91 -42.56
CA ASN A 31 -11.45 -0.44 -42.51
C ASN A 31 -10.48 0.15 -41.46
N SER A 32 -9.74 -0.67 -40.69
CA SER A 32 -8.81 -0.15 -39.67
C SER A 32 -7.58 -1.05 -39.50
N PRO A 33 -6.38 -0.65 -39.93
CA PRO A 33 -5.15 -1.45 -39.75
C PRO A 33 -4.75 -1.55 -38.27
N VAL A 34 -5.32 -0.70 -37.41
CA VAL A 34 -5.09 -0.66 -35.97
C VAL A 34 -6.20 -1.32 -35.14
N GLY A 35 -7.24 -1.86 -35.79
CA GLY A 35 -8.43 -2.41 -35.11
C GLY A 35 -9.24 -1.36 -34.35
N GLU A 36 -10.05 -1.81 -33.38
CA GLU A 36 -10.87 -0.96 -32.50
C GLU A 36 -10.82 -1.49 -31.06
N PRO A 37 -10.73 -0.64 -30.03
CA PRO A 37 -10.69 -1.07 -28.64
C PRO A 37 -11.98 -1.79 -28.27
N ASP A 38 -11.81 -2.94 -27.63
CA ASP A 38 -12.92 -3.72 -27.10
C ASP A 38 -12.65 -3.99 -25.62
N GLU A 39 -13.15 -3.09 -24.76
CA GLU A 39 -13.03 -3.19 -23.31
C GLU A 39 -13.88 -4.33 -22.72
N GLU A 40 -14.87 -4.82 -23.47
CA GLU A 40 -15.73 -5.95 -23.09
C GLU A 40 -15.16 -7.30 -23.53
N SER A 41 -14.13 -7.29 -24.41
CA SER A 41 -13.48 -8.51 -24.86
C SER A 41 -12.92 -9.31 -23.69
N LYS A 42 -13.02 -10.65 -23.78
CA LYS A 42 -12.42 -11.56 -22.79
C LYS A 42 -10.92 -11.29 -22.59
N LEU A 43 -10.24 -10.85 -23.65
CA LEU A 43 -8.81 -10.51 -23.61
C LEU A 43 -8.58 -9.25 -22.77
N TYR A 44 -9.34 -8.19 -22.99
CA TYR A 44 -9.17 -6.96 -22.22
C TYR A 44 -9.59 -7.14 -20.76
N VAL A 45 -10.68 -7.87 -20.48
CA VAL A 45 -11.08 -8.20 -19.11
C VAL A 45 -9.99 -8.97 -18.37
N ALA A 46 -9.36 -9.97 -19.01
CA ALA A 46 -8.25 -10.71 -18.41
C ALA A 46 -7.01 -9.83 -18.14
N ILE A 47 -6.72 -8.86 -19.03
CA ILE A 47 -5.67 -7.87 -18.82
C ILE A 47 -6.03 -6.98 -17.62
N ASP A 48 -7.25 -6.44 -17.59
CA ASP A 48 -7.71 -5.51 -16.56
C ASP A 48 -7.73 -6.18 -15.16
N GLU A 49 -8.14 -7.44 -15.07
CA GLU A 49 -8.07 -8.24 -13.84
C GLU A 49 -6.64 -8.32 -13.28
N GLN A 50 -5.61 -8.43 -14.14
CA GLN A 50 -4.22 -8.42 -13.68
C GLN A 50 -3.73 -7.00 -13.38
N VAL A 51 -4.16 -6.00 -14.15
CA VAL A 51 -3.75 -4.60 -13.99
C VAL A 51 -4.32 -3.98 -12.72
N ILE A 52 -5.56 -4.33 -12.31
CA ILE A 52 -6.15 -3.89 -11.04
C ILE A 52 -5.30 -4.31 -9.84
N LYS A 53 -4.54 -5.39 -9.98
CA LYS A 53 -3.62 -5.87 -8.94
C LYS A 53 -2.37 -5.00 -8.81
N PHE A 54 -2.06 -4.13 -9.77
CA PHE A 54 -0.87 -3.28 -9.75
C PHE A 54 -0.91 -2.30 -8.58
N GLY A 55 0.12 -2.32 -7.74
CA GLY A 55 0.17 -1.47 -6.54
C GLY A 55 -0.94 -1.79 -5.52
N SER A 56 -1.66 -2.89 -5.72
CA SER A 56 -2.56 -3.47 -4.73
C SER A 56 -1.82 -4.56 -3.95
N LEU A 57 -2.50 -5.17 -2.99
CA LEU A 57 -1.93 -6.19 -2.11
C LEU A 57 -1.85 -7.55 -2.80
N GLN A 58 -2.58 -7.68 -3.91
CA GLN A 58 -2.50 -8.79 -4.85
C GLN A 58 -1.36 -8.65 -5.86
N HIS A 59 -0.44 -7.68 -5.70
CA HIS A 59 0.66 -7.46 -6.65
C HIS A 59 1.50 -8.72 -6.87
N ASP A 60 1.78 -9.48 -5.81
CA ASP A 60 2.57 -10.71 -5.92
C ASP A 60 1.76 -11.88 -6.52
N THR A 61 0.44 -11.73 -6.66
CA THR A 61 -0.48 -12.69 -7.32
C THR A 61 -0.78 -12.33 -8.78
N ILE A 62 -0.07 -11.34 -9.33
CA ILE A 62 -0.17 -11.02 -10.75
C ILE A 62 0.31 -12.22 -11.55
N ASP A 63 -0.56 -12.77 -12.38
CA ASP A 63 -0.15 -13.74 -13.36
C ASP A 63 0.50 -13.00 -14.54
N TRP A 64 1.82 -12.83 -14.44
CA TRP A 64 2.62 -12.16 -15.47
C TRP A 64 2.54 -12.88 -16.82
N THR A 65 2.43 -14.21 -16.83
CA THR A 65 2.35 -15.00 -18.06
C THR A 65 1.00 -14.79 -18.74
N LEU A 66 -0.10 -14.81 -17.99
CA LEU A 66 -1.43 -14.48 -18.49
C LEU A 66 -1.45 -13.06 -19.04
N LEU A 67 -0.93 -12.08 -18.30
CA LEU A 67 -0.89 -10.69 -18.74
C LEU A 67 -0.09 -10.51 -20.04
N ILE A 68 1.06 -11.19 -20.17
CA ILE A 68 1.86 -11.19 -21.42
C ILE A 68 1.05 -11.77 -22.57
N ASN A 69 0.45 -12.95 -22.39
CA ASN A 69 -0.28 -13.66 -23.44
C ASN A 69 -1.52 -12.89 -23.88
N SER A 70 -2.35 -12.44 -22.94
CA SER A 70 -3.57 -11.68 -23.23
C SER A 70 -3.26 -10.34 -23.89
N SER A 71 -2.23 -9.62 -23.41
CA SER A 71 -1.83 -8.34 -24.02
C SER A 71 -1.25 -8.54 -25.43
N MET A 72 -0.44 -9.57 -25.64
CA MET A 72 0.08 -9.91 -26.97
C MET A 72 -1.05 -10.22 -27.94
N GLN A 73 -1.98 -11.10 -27.54
CA GLN A 73 -3.11 -11.48 -28.37
C GLN A 73 -4.02 -10.28 -28.67
N TYR A 74 -4.31 -9.44 -27.67
CA TYR A 74 -5.10 -8.23 -27.87
C TYR A 74 -4.43 -7.27 -28.88
N LEU A 75 -3.12 -7.05 -28.76
CA LEU A 75 -2.36 -6.19 -29.67
C LEU A 75 -2.24 -6.79 -31.08
N THR A 76 -2.26 -8.12 -31.23
CA THR A 76 -2.21 -8.80 -32.53
C THR A 76 -3.58 -8.82 -33.22
N GLU A 77 -4.65 -9.10 -32.49
CA GLU A 77 -5.96 -9.47 -33.08
C GLU A 77 -7.04 -8.41 -32.91
N VAL A 78 -6.99 -7.58 -31.86
CA VAL A 78 -8.11 -6.68 -31.48
C VAL A 78 -7.77 -5.22 -31.78
N CYS A 79 -6.74 -4.68 -31.13
CA CYS A 79 -6.45 -3.25 -31.21
C CYS A 79 -4.99 -2.91 -30.93
N LYS A 80 -4.39 -2.05 -31.76
CA LYS A 80 -3.11 -1.39 -31.48
C LYS A 80 -3.36 -0.26 -30.48
N ASP A 81 -3.13 -0.53 -29.20
CA ASP A 81 -3.35 0.41 -28.10
C ASP A 81 -2.08 0.59 -27.25
N TYR A 82 -1.64 1.84 -27.10
CA TYR A 82 -0.49 2.18 -26.24
C TYR A 82 -0.74 1.87 -24.76
N LYS A 83 -1.99 1.89 -24.29
CA LYS A 83 -2.35 1.50 -22.92
C LYS A 83 -2.03 0.02 -22.69
N VAL A 84 -2.44 -0.85 -23.60
CA VAL A 84 -2.15 -2.29 -23.53
C VAL A 84 -0.67 -2.58 -23.76
N LEU A 85 -0.02 -1.88 -24.71
CA LEU A 85 1.43 -1.98 -24.93
C LEU A 85 2.22 -1.61 -23.66
N GLN A 86 1.73 -0.62 -22.90
CA GLN A 86 2.32 -0.23 -21.63
C GLN A 86 2.20 -1.33 -20.57
N TYR A 87 1.10 -2.08 -20.50
CA TYR A 87 0.97 -3.24 -19.61
C TYR A 87 1.84 -4.40 -20.05
N PHE A 88 1.87 -4.68 -21.35
CA PHE A 88 2.73 -5.69 -21.96
C PHE A 88 4.22 -5.43 -21.64
N SER A 89 4.68 -4.19 -21.85
CA SER A 89 6.06 -3.78 -21.54
C SER A 89 6.43 -4.05 -20.08
N TYR A 90 5.51 -3.74 -19.17
CA TYR A 90 5.74 -3.89 -17.75
C TYR A 90 5.83 -5.36 -17.36
N ALA A 91 4.92 -6.19 -17.90
CA ALA A 91 4.92 -7.63 -17.63
C ALA A 91 6.19 -8.32 -18.13
N LEU A 92 6.66 -8.00 -19.35
CA LEU A 92 7.90 -8.53 -19.91
C LEU A 92 9.14 -8.19 -19.06
N LEU A 93 9.25 -6.93 -18.66
CA LEU A 93 10.39 -6.43 -17.86
C LEU A 93 10.33 -6.88 -16.39
N GLN A 94 9.17 -7.32 -15.90
CA GLN A 94 9.03 -7.97 -14.60
C GLN A 94 9.42 -9.44 -14.64
N GLN A 95 9.01 -10.17 -15.69
CA GLN A 95 9.30 -11.59 -15.81
C GLN A 95 10.80 -11.87 -15.99
N ASN A 96 11.46 -11.15 -16.91
CA ASN A 96 12.90 -11.26 -17.14
C ASN A 96 13.44 -10.06 -17.94
N ALA A 97 13.92 -9.03 -17.24
CA ALA A 97 14.44 -7.82 -17.89
C ALA A 97 15.62 -8.09 -18.83
N ASN A 98 16.56 -8.97 -18.44
CA ASN A 98 17.74 -9.30 -19.25
C ASN A 98 17.37 -9.94 -20.58
N ALA A 99 16.45 -10.90 -20.55
CA ALA A 99 16.05 -11.62 -21.75
C ALA A 99 15.11 -10.80 -22.64
N ASN A 100 14.29 -9.92 -22.06
CA ASN A 100 13.19 -9.28 -22.80
C ASN A 100 13.44 -7.82 -23.18
N LEU A 101 14.46 -7.14 -22.63
CA LEU A 101 14.68 -5.71 -22.90
C LEU A 101 14.89 -5.44 -24.39
N ALA A 102 15.87 -6.11 -25.02
CA ALA A 102 16.18 -5.88 -26.42
C ALA A 102 15.00 -6.22 -27.35
N ASP A 103 14.33 -7.35 -27.10
CA ASP A 103 13.15 -7.77 -27.85
C ASP A 103 12.01 -6.74 -27.75
N PHE A 104 11.76 -6.21 -26.55
CA PHE A 104 10.73 -5.19 -26.34
C PHE A 104 11.11 -3.85 -26.98
N LEU A 105 12.37 -3.41 -26.87
CA LEU A 105 12.82 -2.17 -27.50
C LEU A 105 12.71 -2.24 -29.01
N ALA A 106 13.04 -3.38 -29.62
CA ALA A 106 12.85 -3.62 -31.04
C ALA A 106 11.36 -3.53 -31.41
N LEU A 107 10.48 -4.19 -30.65
CA LEU A 107 9.03 -4.09 -30.85
C LEU A 107 8.55 -2.65 -30.76
N PHE A 108 8.99 -1.93 -29.73
CA PHE A 108 8.53 -0.58 -29.48
C PHE A 108 8.98 0.39 -30.58
N ALA A 109 10.21 0.23 -31.10
CA ALA A 109 10.73 1.05 -32.19
C ALA A 109 9.93 0.87 -33.49
N GLU A 110 9.63 -0.38 -33.85
CA GLU A 110 8.84 -0.70 -35.04
C GLU A 110 7.35 -0.34 -34.87
N PHE A 111 6.81 -0.50 -33.66
CA PHE A 111 5.43 -0.13 -33.34
C PHE A 111 5.22 1.39 -33.45
N ASN A 112 6.19 2.19 -32.98
CA ASN A 112 6.16 3.64 -33.17
C ASN A 112 6.22 4.01 -34.65
N GLU A 113 7.12 3.37 -35.42
CA GLU A 113 7.27 3.62 -36.86
C GLU A 113 5.97 3.41 -37.65
N LYS A 114 5.22 2.36 -37.31
CA LYS A 114 3.96 2.05 -37.99
C LYS A 114 2.76 2.77 -37.42
N TYR A 115 2.69 2.92 -36.10
CA TYR A 115 1.43 3.18 -35.41
C TYR A 115 1.39 4.40 -34.49
N LEU A 116 2.47 5.18 -34.37
CA LEU A 116 2.54 6.32 -33.44
C LEU A 116 1.35 7.28 -33.57
N PHE A 117 0.92 7.59 -34.79
CA PHE A 117 -0.15 8.56 -35.02
C PHE A 117 -1.54 7.94 -35.14
N ASN A 118 -1.69 6.68 -35.57
CA ASN A 118 -3.01 6.07 -35.81
C ASN A 118 -3.50 5.14 -34.68
N ALA A 119 -2.64 4.61 -33.80
CA ALA A 119 -3.05 3.74 -32.69
C ALA A 119 -3.85 4.47 -31.60
N TYR A 120 -4.58 3.69 -30.79
CA TYR A 120 -5.39 4.12 -29.65
C TYR A 120 -4.52 4.57 -28.46
N PRO A 121 -5.04 5.36 -27.49
CA PRO A 121 -6.46 5.67 -27.17
C PRO A 121 -7.14 6.77 -28.00
N LYS A 122 -6.47 7.44 -28.93
CA LYS A 122 -7.11 8.24 -30.00
C LYS A 122 -6.21 8.27 -31.24
N PRO A 123 -6.68 7.82 -32.41
CA PRO A 123 -6.01 8.10 -33.69
C PRO A 123 -5.94 9.61 -33.90
N SER A 124 -4.79 10.08 -34.34
CA SER A 124 -4.53 11.50 -34.58
C SER A 124 -4.56 11.77 -36.07
N GLN A 125 -5.41 12.71 -36.50
CA GLN A 125 -5.49 13.11 -37.91
C GLN A 125 -4.35 14.06 -38.33
N ASP A 126 -3.73 14.76 -37.36
CA ASP A 126 -2.74 15.83 -37.63
C ASP A 126 -1.33 15.53 -37.10
N ASN A 127 -0.94 14.25 -36.97
CA ASN A 127 0.36 13.84 -36.37
C ASN A 127 0.61 14.38 -34.94
N VAL A 128 -0.45 14.74 -34.21
CA VAL A 128 -0.34 15.22 -32.81
C VAL A 128 -0.52 14.06 -31.84
N ILE A 129 0.42 13.83 -30.92
CA ILE A 129 0.25 12.82 -29.87
C ILE A 129 -0.68 13.37 -28.77
N ASN A 130 -1.81 12.68 -28.53
CA ASN A 130 -2.71 13.06 -27.46
C ASN A 130 -2.11 12.77 -26.05
N ARG A 131 -2.58 13.50 -25.03
CA ARG A 131 -2.06 13.38 -23.65
C ARG A 131 -2.09 11.97 -23.04
N PHE A 132 -3.05 11.13 -23.43
CA PHE A 132 -3.19 9.77 -22.89
C PHE A 132 -2.17 8.82 -23.53
N LYS A 133 -1.98 8.92 -24.85
CA LYS A 133 -0.91 8.22 -25.59
C LYS A 133 0.47 8.66 -25.07
N ALA A 134 0.67 9.97 -24.89
CA ALA A 134 1.90 10.50 -24.30
C ALA A 134 2.17 9.93 -22.91
N ARG A 135 1.15 9.91 -22.03
CA ARG A 135 1.25 9.31 -20.70
C ARG A 135 1.60 7.81 -20.76
N ALA A 136 0.99 7.04 -21.65
CA ALA A 136 1.29 5.62 -21.81
C ALA A 136 2.75 5.40 -22.27
N ILE A 137 3.23 6.19 -23.22
CA ILE A 137 4.63 6.18 -23.67
C ILE A 137 5.57 6.55 -22.51
N THR A 138 5.29 7.63 -21.77
CA THR A 138 6.10 8.01 -20.59
C THR A 138 6.17 6.88 -19.57
N LEU A 139 5.08 6.15 -19.33
CA LEU A 139 5.08 5.00 -18.42
C LEU A 139 5.97 3.87 -18.96
N ILE A 140 5.96 3.58 -20.27
CA ILE A 140 6.88 2.62 -20.90
C ILE A 140 8.34 3.06 -20.66
N LEU A 141 8.66 4.34 -20.92
CA LEU A 141 10.01 4.88 -20.73
C LEU A 141 10.48 4.75 -19.28
N ASN A 142 9.62 5.06 -18.31
CA ASN A 142 9.94 4.90 -16.89
C ASN A 142 10.19 3.44 -16.51
N ARG A 143 9.53 2.47 -17.14
CA ARG A 143 9.79 1.03 -16.91
C ARG A 143 11.12 0.59 -17.52
N ILE A 144 11.48 1.11 -18.68
CA ILE A 144 12.80 0.88 -19.28
C ILE A 144 13.90 1.47 -18.38
N GLU A 145 13.70 2.70 -17.89
CA GLU A 145 14.63 3.36 -16.96
C GLU A 145 14.81 2.53 -15.68
N ASP A 146 13.71 2.12 -15.04
CA ASP A 146 13.74 1.30 -13.83
C ASP A 146 14.44 -0.06 -14.07
N ALA A 147 14.15 -0.72 -15.19
CA ALA A 147 14.78 -1.99 -15.53
C ALA A 147 16.31 -1.84 -15.66
N VAL A 148 16.78 -0.83 -16.38
CA VAL A 148 18.22 -0.64 -16.63
C VAL A 148 18.95 -0.10 -15.39
N LEU A 149 18.36 0.83 -14.65
CA LEU A 149 19.01 1.48 -13.51
C LEU A 149 18.96 0.65 -12.23
N ASN A 150 17.82 0.01 -11.94
CA ASN A 150 17.57 -0.61 -10.63
C ASN A 150 17.65 -2.14 -10.64
N LYS A 151 17.50 -2.80 -11.79
CA LYS A 151 17.52 -4.28 -11.88
C LYS A 151 18.83 -4.88 -12.40
N SER A 152 19.90 -4.07 -12.48
CA SER A 152 21.26 -4.47 -12.87
C SER A 152 21.28 -5.42 -14.07
N ILE A 153 20.91 -4.89 -15.24
CA ILE A 153 20.83 -5.69 -16.47
C ILE A 153 22.23 -6.09 -16.92
N ILE A 154 22.42 -7.38 -17.18
CA ILE A 154 23.69 -7.93 -17.68
C ILE A 154 23.48 -8.33 -19.14
N LEU A 155 24.07 -7.59 -20.06
CA LEU A 155 24.00 -7.83 -21.51
C LEU A 155 25.36 -8.25 -22.06
N SER A 156 25.36 -9.13 -23.06
CA SER A 156 26.57 -9.36 -23.85
C SER A 156 27.00 -8.07 -24.58
N PRO A 157 28.27 -7.92 -25.00
CA PRO A 157 28.71 -6.72 -25.72
C PRO A 157 27.89 -6.43 -26.99
N GLU A 158 27.49 -7.48 -27.70
CA GLU A 158 26.65 -7.40 -28.89
C GLU A 158 25.21 -6.98 -28.55
N GLN A 159 24.61 -7.59 -27.51
CA GLN A 159 23.27 -7.22 -27.03
C GLN A 159 23.23 -5.80 -26.48
N ASN A 160 24.28 -5.36 -25.79
CA ASN A 160 24.40 -4.00 -25.28
C ASN A 160 24.47 -2.99 -26.43
N GLN A 161 25.29 -3.25 -27.45
CA GLN A 161 25.35 -2.38 -28.63
C GLN A 161 24.00 -2.29 -29.34
N ALA A 162 23.35 -3.42 -29.62
CA ALA A 162 22.03 -3.44 -30.24
C ALA A 162 20.97 -2.71 -29.40
N THR A 163 21.02 -2.85 -28.07
CA THR A 163 20.15 -2.14 -27.13
C THR A 163 20.39 -0.63 -27.18
N GLN A 164 21.64 -0.19 -27.25
CA GLN A 164 21.99 1.24 -27.38
C GLN A 164 21.49 1.82 -28.71
N ASP A 165 21.65 1.10 -29.81
CA ASP A 165 21.20 1.53 -31.14
C ASP A 165 19.66 1.69 -31.17
N LEU A 166 18.93 0.74 -30.56
CA LEU A 166 17.47 0.81 -30.42
C LEU A 166 17.02 1.99 -29.55
N LEU A 167 17.71 2.26 -28.44
CA LEU A 167 17.41 3.41 -27.58
C LEU A 167 17.65 4.74 -28.31
N GLN A 168 18.69 4.83 -29.14
CA GLN A 168 18.93 6.02 -29.98
C GLN A 168 17.83 6.20 -31.04
N LYS A 169 17.42 5.11 -31.71
CA LYS A 169 16.29 5.12 -32.66
C LYS A 169 15.01 5.62 -31.98
N LEU A 170 14.67 5.07 -30.81
CA LEU A 170 13.51 5.49 -30.02
C LEU A 170 13.59 6.94 -29.54
N SER A 171 14.79 7.40 -29.15
CA SER A 171 15.02 8.80 -28.79
C SER A 171 14.70 9.73 -29.96
N ALA A 172 15.14 9.40 -31.17
CA ALA A 172 14.84 10.19 -32.37
C ALA A 172 13.33 10.19 -32.71
N GLN A 173 12.62 9.08 -32.47
CA GLN A 173 11.18 8.97 -32.74
C GLN A 173 10.31 9.75 -31.74
N LEU A 174 10.73 9.89 -30.48
CA LEU A 174 9.85 10.35 -29.39
C LEU A 174 10.22 11.71 -28.79
N SER A 175 11.45 12.21 -28.98
CA SER A 175 11.93 13.43 -28.30
C SER A 175 11.10 14.68 -28.58
N ASP A 176 10.54 14.80 -29.79
CA ASP A 176 9.74 15.95 -30.20
C ASP A 176 8.30 15.89 -29.68
N TYR A 177 7.84 14.72 -29.22
CA TYR A 177 6.44 14.50 -28.84
C TYR A 177 6.24 14.22 -27.35
N ILE A 178 7.25 13.70 -26.66
CA ILE A 178 7.17 13.26 -25.27
C ILE A 178 8.12 14.10 -24.42
N SER A 179 7.55 14.95 -23.56
CA SER A 179 8.32 15.73 -22.59
C SER A 179 9.19 14.82 -21.72
N GLU A 180 10.43 15.26 -21.46
CA GLU A 180 11.43 14.55 -20.63
C GLU A 180 11.96 13.22 -21.20
N SER A 181 11.46 12.74 -22.34
CA SER A 181 11.94 11.49 -22.96
C SER A 181 13.44 11.52 -23.26
N ALA A 182 13.96 12.62 -23.81
CA ALA A 182 15.38 12.80 -24.07
C ALA A 182 16.24 12.70 -22.79
N VAL A 183 15.74 13.16 -21.65
CA VAL A 183 16.45 13.06 -20.36
C VAL A 183 16.52 11.59 -19.92
N ILE A 184 15.41 10.86 -20.03
CA ILE A 184 15.33 9.44 -19.70
C ILE A 184 16.28 8.63 -20.59
N PHE A 185 16.22 8.80 -21.92
CA PHE A 185 17.09 8.08 -22.85
C PHE A 185 18.57 8.33 -22.56
N ASN A 186 18.95 9.59 -22.30
CA ASN A 186 20.34 9.93 -21.97
C ASN A 186 20.82 9.26 -20.68
N LYS A 187 19.98 9.18 -19.64
CA LYS A 187 20.34 8.46 -18.40
C LYS A 187 20.55 6.97 -18.66
N VAL A 188 19.64 6.34 -19.38
CA VAL A 188 19.69 4.91 -19.71
C VAL A 188 20.92 4.58 -20.57
N LEU A 189 21.16 5.37 -21.63
CA LEU A 189 22.33 5.20 -22.50
C LEU A 189 23.64 5.38 -21.73
N ARG A 190 23.73 6.35 -20.81
CA ARG A 190 24.92 6.55 -19.97
C ARG A 190 25.20 5.32 -19.10
N LYS A 191 24.18 4.74 -18.47
CA LYS A 191 24.35 3.53 -17.64
C LYS A 191 24.92 2.38 -18.47
N LEU A 192 24.31 2.10 -19.63
CA LEU A 192 24.74 1.03 -20.54
C LEU A 192 26.13 1.26 -21.17
N THR A 193 26.54 2.53 -21.32
CA THR A 193 27.88 2.89 -21.83
C THR A 193 28.95 2.83 -20.74
N SER A 194 28.62 3.21 -19.50
CA SER A 194 29.57 3.30 -18.39
C SER A 194 30.18 1.95 -17.96
N GLU A 195 29.55 0.84 -18.33
CA GLU A 195 30.05 -0.52 -18.10
C GLU A 195 31.22 -0.91 -19.03
N LYS A 196 31.53 -0.12 -20.08
CA LYS A 196 32.76 -0.28 -20.88
C LYS A 196 34.02 0.33 -20.24
N SER A 197 33.90 1.07 -19.13
CA SER A 197 35.00 1.91 -18.60
C SER A 197 35.58 1.46 -17.25
N GLN A 198 35.26 0.26 -16.77
CA GLN A 198 35.81 -0.27 -15.51
C GLN A 198 37.05 -1.16 -15.65
N GLU A 199 37.66 -1.24 -16.84
CA GLU A 199 39.06 -1.64 -16.99
C GLU A 199 39.90 -0.39 -17.24
N LEU A 200 40.94 -0.20 -16.41
CA LEU A 200 41.98 0.86 -16.41
C LEU A 200 41.75 2.05 -15.44
N LYS A 201 42.03 1.83 -14.14
CA LYS A 201 43.15 2.48 -13.39
C LYS A 201 43.19 2.03 -11.90
N PRO A 202 44.36 2.12 -11.24
CA PRO A 202 44.84 1.16 -10.23
C PRO A 202 44.38 1.39 -8.79
N GLU A 203 44.40 0.29 -8.01
CA GLU A 203 44.34 0.22 -6.53
C GLU A 203 45.45 1.08 -5.88
N GLU A 204 45.27 1.66 -4.68
CA GLU A 204 45.25 1.02 -3.35
C GLU A 204 44.98 2.09 -2.25
N PRO A 205 44.86 1.76 -0.94
CA PRO A 205 44.23 0.58 -0.30
C PRO A 205 43.40 0.95 0.96
N SER A 206 42.59 0.00 1.44
CA SER A 206 42.59 -0.49 2.85
C SER A 206 41.21 -0.98 3.31
N ASN A 207 41.08 -2.31 3.32
CA ASN A 207 40.60 -3.16 4.43
C ASN A 207 39.22 -2.87 5.07
N HIS A 208 38.30 -3.82 5.26
CA HIS A 208 38.48 -5.25 5.50
C HIS A 208 37.10 -5.98 5.47
N VAL A 209 37.09 -7.17 4.85
CA VAL A 209 36.35 -8.41 5.21
C VAL A 209 34.83 -8.51 4.96
N GLN A 210 34.47 -9.19 3.87
CA GLN A 210 33.34 -10.14 3.82
C GLN A 210 33.65 -11.39 4.66
N PRO A 211 32.65 -12.22 5.02
CA PRO A 211 32.53 -13.43 4.19
C PRO A 211 31.13 -13.65 3.63
N SER A 212 31.11 -13.94 2.32
CA SER A 212 30.09 -14.67 1.61
C SER A 212 29.94 -16.10 2.14
N ILE A 213 28.74 -16.68 2.06
CA ILE A 213 28.53 -18.13 1.97
C ILE A 213 27.70 -18.41 0.71
N ILE A 214 28.21 -19.33 -0.11
CA ILE A 214 27.71 -19.71 -1.42
C ILE A 214 27.06 -21.11 -1.32
N THR A 215 26.01 -21.32 -2.13
CA THR A 215 25.46 -22.59 -2.67
C THR A 215 24.83 -23.65 -1.76
N SER A 216 23.58 -24.07 -2.06
CA SER A 216 23.32 -25.13 -3.06
C SER A 216 21.84 -25.59 -3.11
N THR A 217 21.33 -25.69 -4.34
CA THR A 217 20.42 -26.73 -4.89
C THR A 217 19.25 -27.32 -4.08
N GLY A 218 18.04 -26.98 -4.53
CA GLY A 218 17.05 -27.93 -5.08
C GLY A 218 16.36 -28.94 -4.16
N LYS A 219 15.02 -28.83 -4.06
CA LYS A 219 14.06 -29.94 -4.28
C LYS A 219 12.61 -29.46 -4.21
N ASN A 220 11.83 -29.90 -5.18
CA ASN A 220 10.37 -29.92 -5.15
C ASN A 220 9.87 -30.57 -3.87
N ALA A 221 8.93 -29.93 -3.18
CA ALA A 221 7.91 -30.60 -2.40
C ALA A 221 6.69 -29.67 -2.28
N ILE A 222 5.59 -30.14 -2.83
CA ILE A 222 4.24 -29.65 -2.60
C ILE A 222 3.98 -29.76 -1.09
N ALA A 223 3.79 -28.64 -0.42
CA ALA A 223 3.30 -28.60 0.94
C ALA A 223 2.48 -27.32 1.13
N GLU A 224 1.15 -27.48 1.18
CA GLU A 224 0.25 -26.53 1.81
C GLU A 224 0.78 -26.24 3.22
N LYS A 225 1.35 -25.05 3.44
CA LYS A 225 1.68 -24.57 4.78
C LYS A 225 1.40 -23.07 4.88
N ALA A 226 0.40 -22.78 5.72
CA ALA A 226 0.15 -21.57 6.49
C ALA A 226 0.59 -20.22 5.88
N ASN A 227 -0.40 -19.35 5.62
CA ASN A 227 -0.27 -17.93 5.29
C ASN A 227 0.38 -17.11 6.42
N LEU A 228 1.66 -17.33 6.70
CA LEU A 228 2.47 -16.41 7.49
C LEU A 228 3.75 -16.10 6.70
N PRO A 229 4.07 -14.81 6.47
CA PRO A 229 5.25 -14.42 5.72
C PRO A 229 6.53 -14.87 6.44
N ASP A 230 7.51 -15.36 5.67
CA ASP A 230 8.84 -15.70 6.19
C ASP A 230 9.58 -14.41 6.59
N VAL A 231 9.52 -14.09 7.89
CA VAL A 231 10.09 -12.88 8.51
C VAL A 231 11.61 -12.80 8.31
N SER A 232 12.29 -13.92 8.03
CA SER A 232 13.75 -13.97 7.89
C SER A 232 14.28 -13.39 6.56
N SER A 233 13.40 -13.18 5.59
CA SER A 233 13.72 -12.62 4.27
C SER A 233 13.49 -11.10 4.15
N PHE A 234 12.83 -10.49 5.13
CA PHE A 234 12.53 -9.06 5.13
C PHE A 234 13.69 -8.27 5.74
N ASP A 235 14.33 -7.48 4.90
CA ASP A 235 15.25 -6.44 5.34
C ASP A 235 14.45 -5.29 5.98
N LEU A 236 14.21 -5.41 7.29
CA LEU A 236 13.46 -4.48 8.12
C LEU A 236 14.22 -3.16 8.40
N THR A 237 15.47 -3.06 7.95
CA THR A 237 16.25 -1.81 8.04
C THR A 237 15.91 -0.84 6.91
N ASN A 238 15.26 -1.34 5.85
CA ASN A 238 14.79 -0.53 4.74
C ASN A 238 13.35 -0.05 5.01
N GLU A 239 13.17 1.27 5.18
CA GLU A 239 11.89 1.91 5.46
C GLU A 239 10.77 1.56 4.46
N ARG A 240 11.11 1.37 3.18
CA ARG A 240 10.13 1.01 2.15
C ARG A 240 9.68 -0.44 2.29
N LYS A 241 10.60 -1.34 2.59
CA LYS A 241 10.29 -2.76 2.83
C LYS A 241 9.54 -2.94 4.16
N LEU A 242 9.91 -2.19 5.20
CA LEU A 242 9.20 -2.18 6.48
C LEU A 242 7.75 -1.72 6.32
N LYS A 243 7.53 -0.63 5.57
CA LYS A 243 6.18 -0.19 5.21
C LYS A 243 5.41 -1.28 4.45
N GLN A 244 6.04 -1.91 3.46
CA GLN A 244 5.41 -2.99 2.69
C GLN A 244 5.03 -4.18 3.57
N PHE A 245 5.91 -4.56 4.50
CA PHE A 245 5.66 -5.63 5.47
C PHE A 245 4.43 -5.33 6.34
N TYR A 246 4.35 -4.13 6.92
CA TYR A 246 3.18 -3.75 7.74
C TYR A 246 1.88 -3.73 6.93
N LEU A 247 1.90 -3.28 5.67
CA LEU A 247 0.73 -3.34 4.80
C LEU A 247 0.37 -4.78 4.41
N GLN A 248 1.35 -5.66 4.20
CA GLN A 248 1.09 -7.08 3.93
C GLN A 248 0.46 -7.77 5.15
N VAL A 249 1.00 -7.55 6.34
CA VAL A 249 0.41 -8.04 7.60
C VAL A 249 -1.01 -7.52 7.75
N ALA A 250 -1.24 -6.23 7.46
CA ALA A 250 -2.57 -5.63 7.54
C ALA A 250 -3.59 -6.37 6.67
N ASP A 251 -3.20 -6.66 5.44
CA ASP A 251 -4.08 -7.22 4.43
C ASP A 251 -4.33 -8.70 4.62
N THR A 252 -3.30 -9.49 4.88
CA THR A 252 -3.47 -10.90 5.23
C THR A 252 -4.33 -11.04 6.49
N THR A 253 -4.13 -10.18 7.49
CA THR A 253 -4.94 -10.23 8.72
C THR A 253 -6.40 -9.88 8.44
N CYS A 254 -6.69 -8.81 7.70
CA CYS A 254 -8.07 -8.42 7.37
C CYS A 254 -8.76 -9.40 6.40
N GLU A 255 -8.01 -10.11 5.54
CA GLU A 255 -8.55 -11.16 4.67
C GLU A 255 -8.95 -12.40 5.46
N LEU A 256 -8.16 -12.78 6.47
CA LEU A 256 -8.45 -13.92 7.34
C LEU A 256 -9.55 -13.60 8.35
N ASP A 257 -9.50 -12.41 8.95
CA ASP A 257 -10.46 -11.92 9.92
C ASP A 257 -10.65 -10.40 9.77
N PRO A 258 -11.76 -9.96 9.14
CA PRO A 258 -12.08 -8.54 9.00
C PRO A 258 -12.26 -7.80 10.33
N ALA A 259 -12.50 -8.50 11.45
CA ALA A 259 -12.65 -7.89 12.77
C ALA A 259 -11.32 -7.75 13.52
N ALA A 260 -10.24 -8.37 13.05
CA ALA A 260 -8.97 -8.41 13.76
C ALA A 260 -8.29 -7.02 13.82
N GLU A 261 -8.07 -6.53 15.04
CA GLU A 261 -7.41 -5.25 15.33
C GLU A 261 -6.05 -5.11 14.66
N LEU A 262 -5.25 -6.19 14.69
CA LEU A 262 -3.88 -6.22 14.17
C LEU A 262 -3.82 -5.78 12.70
N GLY A 263 -4.87 -6.06 11.91
CA GLY A 263 -4.96 -5.64 10.52
C GLY A 263 -4.93 -4.11 10.38
N TYR A 264 -5.83 -3.45 11.10
CA TYR A 264 -5.96 -2.00 11.09
C TYR A 264 -4.77 -1.30 11.75
N ILE A 265 -4.28 -1.86 12.85
CA ILE A 265 -3.09 -1.38 13.57
C ILE A 265 -1.89 -1.36 12.63
N SER A 266 -1.62 -2.49 11.97
CA SER A 266 -0.48 -2.65 11.05
C SER A 266 -0.59 -1.67 9.88
N ARG A 267 -1.80 -1.47 9.32
CA ARG A 267 -2.00 -0.52 8.22
C ARG A 267 -1.65 0.91 8.63
N ARG A 268 -2.08 1.34 9.82
CA ARG A 268 -1.78 2.68 10.34
C ARG A 268 -0.31 2.87 10.69
N TYR A 269 0.34 1.86 11.26
CA TYR A 269 1.80 1.88 11.46
C TYR A 269 2.55 2.01 10.13
N GLY A 270 2.24 1.16 9.13
CA GLY A 270 2.87 1.23 7.80
C GLY A 270 2.63 2.57 7.09
N LEU A 271 1.50 3.23 7.36
CA LEU A 271 1.17 4.53 6.78
C LEU A 271 1.94 5.69 7.43
N TRP A 272 2.01 5.72 8.76
CA TRP A 272 2.42 6.90 9.53
C TRP A 272 3.80 6.80 10.19
N HIS A 273 4.40 5.61 10.29
CA HIS A 273 5.67 5.43 11.00
C HIS A 273 6.79 6.35 10.49
N ASN A 274 6.92 6.49 9.16
CA ASN A 274 7.96 7.31 8.53
C ASN A 274 7.60 8.81 8.44
N ILE A 275 6.40 9.21 8.87
CA ILE A 275 6.03 10.63 8.92
C ILE A 275 6.58 11.22 10.21
N THR A 276 7.72 11.89 10.07
CA THR A 276 8.41 12.59 11.17
C THR A 276 8.08 14.09 11.20
N ARG A 277 7.66 14.66 10.07
CA ARG A 277 7.27 16.07 9.92
C ARG A 277 6.06 16.18 8.99
N LEU A 278 5.20 17.16 9.26
CA LEU A 278 4.08 17.49 8.38
C LEU A 278 4.58 18.23 7.12
N PRO A 279 3.80 18.21 6.02
CA PRO A 279 4.08 19.01 4.83
C PRO A 279 4.18 20.49 5.17
N GLU A 280 4.98 21.23 4.41
CA GLU A 280 5.08 22.69 4.58
C GLU A 280 3.72 23.36 4.39
N MET A 281 3.42 24.30 5.29
CA MET A 281 2.18 25.07 5.32
C MET A 281 2.48 26.54 4.98
N ASN A 282 1.57 27.19 4.27
CA ASN A 282 1.59 28.64 4.14
C ASN A 282 1.06 29.34 5.41
N ALA A 283 1.03 30.68 5.41
CA ALA A 283 0.55 31.49 6.54
C ALA A 283 -0.91 31.21 6.95
N GLN A 284 -1.71 30.59 6.07
CA GLN A 284 -3.10 30.22 6.30
C GLN A 284 -3.28 28.73 6.68
N GLY A 285 -2.18 27.97 6.84
CA GLY A 285 -2.19 26.55 7.17
C GLY A 285 -2.36 25.61 5.96
N VAL A 286 -2.36 26.13 4.73
CA VAL A 286 -2.58 25.33 3.51
C VAL A 286 -1.30 24.62 3.09
N THR A 287 -1.41 23.32 2.84
CA THR A 287 -0.35 22.43 2.36
C THR A 287 -0.51 22.14 0.86
N PRO A 288 0.54 21.64 0.17
CA PRO A 288 0.42 21.17 -1.21
C PRO A 288 -0.33 19.82 -1.35
N MET A 289 -0.89 19.28 -0.26
CA MET A 289 -1.57 17.99 -0.28
C MET A 289 -2.96 18.10 -0.90
N GLN A 290 -3.32 17.13 -1.74
CA GLN A 290 -4.66 17.00 -2.30
C GLN A 290 -5.61 16.37 -1.27
N SER A 291 -6.84 16.87 -1.20
CA SER A 291 -7.94 16.20 -0.50
C SER A 291 -8.56 15.13 -1.40
N ILE A 292 -9.42 14.29 -0.81
CA ILE A 292 -10.28 13.38 -1.57
C ILE A 292 -11.31 14.20 -2.36
N ALA A 293 -11.65 13.74 -3.57
CA ALA A 293 -12.72 14.36 -4.35
C ALA A 293 -14.03 14.38 -3.56
N VAL A 294 -14.71 15.53 -3.55
CA VAL A 294 -15.92 15.76 -2.73
C VAL A 294 -16.99 14.71 -2.98
N ASP A 295 -17.26 14.37 -4.25
CA ASP A 295 -18.25 13.35 -4.62
C ASP A 295 -17.92 11.99 -3.97
N LYS A 296 -16.65 11.56 -4.07
CA LYS A 296 -16.17 10.31 -3.48
C LYS A 296 -16.26 10.32 -1.95
N LEU A 297 -16.01 11.47 -1.32
CA LEU A 297 -16.14 11.64 0.13
C LEU A 297 -17.61 11.55 0.57
N MET A 298 -18.53 12.14 -0.18
CA MET A 298 -19.97 12.06 0.09
C MET A 298 -20.47 10.62 -0.06
N ASP A 299 -20.08 9.92 -1.12
CA ASP A 299 -20.42 8.50 -1.33
C ASP A 299 -20.00 7.63 -0.14
N TYR A 300 -18.79 7.85 0.41
CA TYR A 300 -18.34 7.12 1.59
C TYR A 300 -19.15 7.45 2.84
N ARG A 301 -19.44 8.74 3.10
CA ARG A 301 -20.25 9.15 4.26
C ARG A 301 -21.64 8.52 4.21
N GLU A 302 -22.29 8.53 3.06
CA GLU A 302 -23.61 7.92 2.87
C GLU A 302 -23.57 6.40 3.00
N ALA A 303 -22.61 5.75 2.33
CA ALA A 303 -22.49 4.29 2.35
C ALA A 303 -22.20 3.74 3.75
N VAL A 304 -21.41 4.43 4.58
CA VAL A 304 -21.13 4.00 5.96
C VAL A 304 -22.40 4.00 6.82
N ILE A 305 -23.35 4.90 6.55
CA ILE A 305 -24.62 5.00 7.27
C ILE A 305 -25.64 3.99 6.76
N HIS A 306 -25.77 3.86 5.43
CA HIS A 306 -26.88 3.14 4.81
C HIS A 306 -26.55 1.72 4.39
N THR A 307 -25.31 1.45 3.98
CA THR A 307 -24.89 0.17 3.42
C THR A 307 -23.50 -0.24 3.93
N PRO A 308 -23.28 -0.32 5.26
CA PRO A 308 -21.99 -0.75 5.80
C PRO A 308 -21.78 -2.23 5.49
N ASP A 309 -20.69 -2.54 4.79
CA ASP A 309 -20.22 -3.90 4.54
C ASP A 309 -18.68 -3.94 4.53
N THR A 310 -18.11 -5.15 4.54
CA THR A 310 -16.66 -5.36 4.53
C THR A 310 -16.01 -4.89 3.22
N THR A 311 -16.77 -4.82 2.12
CA THR A 311 -16.29 -4.34 0.81
C THR A 311 -16.10 -2.82 0.83
N LEU A 312 -17.04 -2.09 1.40
CA LEU A 312 -16.97 -0.65 1.66
C LEU A 312 -15.80 -0.34 2.60
N LEU A 313 -15.68 -1.10 3.69
CA LEU A 313 -14.57 -0.96 4.63
C LEU A 313 -13.22 -1.10 3.92
N ALA A 314 -13.05 -2.14 3.08
CA ALA A 314 -11.84 -2.33 2.28
C ALA A 314 -11.58 -1.16 1.29
N LYS A 315 -12.63 -0.60 0.66
CA LYS A 315 -12.52 0.57 -0.24
C LYS A 315 -12.06 1.83 0.51
N ILE A 316 -12.59 2.07 1.71
CA ILE A 316 -12.18 3.19 2.58
C ILE A 316 -10.72 3.00 2.99
N GLU A 317 -10.35 1.83 3.50
CA GLU A 317 -8.98 1.50 3.92
C GLU A 317 -7.97 1.68 2.78
N LYS A 318 -8.31 1.23 1.56
CA LYS A 318 -7.48 1.44 0.36
C LYS A 318 -7.26 2.94 0.06
N THR A 319 -8.30 3.75 0.23
CA THR A 319 -8.19 5.21 0.02
C THR A 319 -7.34 5.87 1.10
N VAL A 320 -7.47 5.45 2.37
CA VAL A 320 -6.63 5.93 3.48
C VAL A 320 -5.14 5.70 3.21
N VAL A 321 -4.76 4.54 2.67
CA VAL A 321 -3.36 4.24 2.32
C VAL A 321 -2.81 5.20 1.25
N SER A 322 -3.65 5.61 0.29
CA SER A 322 -3.27 6.56 -0.76
C SER A 322 -3.30 8.04 -0.32
N SER A 323 -3.91 8.34 0.83
CA SER A 323 -4.11 9.71 1.33
C SER A 323 -3.81 9.79 2.83
N PRO A 324 -2.52 9.79 3.24
CA PRO A 324 -2.10 9.61 4.63
C PRO A 324 -2.62 10.66 5.62
N TYR A 325 -2.90 11.87 5.13
CA TYR A 325 -3.38 13.00 5.92
C TYR A 325 -4.91 13.12 5.96
N TRP A 326 -5.63 12.26 5.22
CA TRP A 326 -7.10 12.21 5.25
C TRP A 326 -7.56 11.44 6.49
N ILE A 327 -7.53 12.10 7.65
CA ILE A 327 -7.87 11.48 8.94
C ILE A 327 -9.35 11.12 9.02
N GLU A 328 -10.22 11.87 8.33
CA GLU A 328 -11.63 11.51 8.23
C GLU A 328 -11.84 10.12 7.61
N GLY A 329 -10.95 9.65 6.74
CA GLY A 329 -11.01 8.26 6.25
C GLY A 329 -10.83 7.22 7.36
N SER A 330 -9.97 7.50 8.36
CA SER A 330 -9.84 6.62 9.52
C SER A 330 -11.05 6.69 10.45
N TYR A 331 -11.68 7.87 10.58
CA TYR A 331 -12.96 8.01 11.26
C TYR A 331 -14.06 7.17 10.59
N LEU A 332 -14.21 7.30 9.25
CA LEU A 332 -15.22 6.56 8.49
C LEU A 332 -14.98 5.05 8.56
N SER A 333 -13.72 4.62 8.49
CA SER A 333 -13.34 3.22 8.70
C SER A 333 -13.75 2.71 10.09
N ALA A 334 -13.49 3.48 11.14
CA ALA A 334 -13.90 3.13 12.50
C ALA A 334 -15.43 3.09 12.68
N GLN A 335 -16.17 4.03 12.06
CA GLN A 335 -17.64 4.00 12.07
C GLN A 335 -18.20 2.79 11.32
N CYS A 336 -17.58 2.43 10.19
CA CYS A 336 -17.95 1.23 9.43
C CYS A 336 -17.69 -0.04 10.25
N CYS A 337 -16.53 -0.15 10.92
CA CYS A 337 -16.23 -1.22 11.87
C CYS A 337 -17.29 -1.31 12.97
N LYS A 338 -17.67 -0.18 13.56
CA LYS A 338 -18.71 -0.12 14.60
C LYS A 338 -20.07 -0.58 14.10
N ALA A 339 -20.46 -0.19 12.88
CA ALA A 339 -21.70 -0.64 12.25
C ALA A 339 -21.70 -2.15 11.96
N LEU A 340 -20.53 -2.71 11.65
CA LEU A 340 -20.29 -4.15 11.46
C LEU A 340 -20.08 -4.92 12.78
N LYS A 341 -20.14 -4.24 13.94
CA LYS A 341 -19.91 -4.79 15.28
C LYS A 341 -18.46 -5.23 15.55
N PHE A 342 -17.49 -4.69 14.82
CA PHE A 342 -16.05 -4.84 15.08
C PHE A 342 -15.59 -3.71 16.02
N ASN A 343 -16.06 -3.75 17.27
CA ASN A 343 -15.87 -2.64 18.22
C ASN A 343 -14.39 -2.45 18.58
N GLU A 344 -13.70 -3.55 18.81
CA GLU A 344 -12.28 -3.58 19.17
C GLU A 344 -11.42 -2.99 18.05
N ALA A 345 -11.70 -3.36 16.79
CA ALA A 345 -11.07 -2.76 15.62
C ALA A 345 -11.37 -1.25 15.50
N SER A 346 -12.61 -0.83 15.76
CA SER A 346 -13.00 0.58 15.78
C SER A 346 -12.19 1.39 16.81
N ASP A 347 -12.02 0.84 18.01
CA ASP A 347 -11.26 1.46 19.10
C ASP A 347 -9.76 1.47 18.80
N ALA A 348 -9.22 0.40 18.21
CA ALA A 348 -7.83 0.31 17.78
C ALA A 348 -7.49 1.36 16.71
N ILE A 349 -8.35 1.52 15.70
CA ILE A 349 -8.21 2.56 14.66
C ILE A 349 -8.19 3.94 15.31
N ARG A 350 -9.13 4.21 16.23
CA ARG A 350 -9.19 5.50 16.95
C ARG A 350 -7.91 5.77 17.72
N ASN A 351 -7.43 4.81 18.49
CA ASN A 351 -6.24 4.95 19.33
C ASN A 351 -4.99 5.32 18.53
N ILE A 352 -4.71 4.60 17.45
CA ILE A 352 -3.49 4.87 16.67
C ILE A 352 -3.63 6.17 15.89
N THR A 353 -4.83 6.48 15.40
CA THR A 353 -5.11 7.77 14.77
C THR A 353 -4.88 8.92 15.73
N LYS A 354 -5.34 8.80 16.97
CA LYS A 354 -5.12 9.78 18.04
C LYS A 354 -3.63 9.98 18.31
N GLN A 355 -2.87 8.89 18.49
CA GLN A 355 -1.42 8.97 18.71
C GLN A 355 -0.68 9.68 17.57
N PHE A 356 -1.05 9.40 16.32
CA PHE A 356 -0.46 10.07 15.17
C PHE A 356 -0.76 11.57 15.15
N VAL A 357 -2.01 11.96 15.40
CA VAL A 357 -2.42 13.37 15.46
C VAL A 357 -1.72 14.10 16.61
N GLU A 358 -1.68 13.52 17.81
CA GLU A 358 -1.05 14.13 19.00
C GLU A 358 0.47 14.28 18.87
N LYS A 359 1.13 13.38 18.12
CA LYS A 359 2.55 13.48 17.79
C LYS A 359 2.88 14.77 17.03
N HIS A 360 1.92 15.33 16.29
CA HIS A 360 2.11 16.51 15.45
C HIS A 360 1.23 17.68 15.91
N LYS A 361 1.78 18.56 16.76
CA LYS A 361 1.03 19.69 17.34
C LYS A 361 0.37 20.62 16.31
N ASP A 362 0.99 20.78 15.14
CA ASP A 362 0.48 21.65 14.09
C ASP A 362 -0.60 20.99 13.20
N PHE A 363 -0.93 19.72 13.45
CA PHE A 363 -1.90 18.97 12.64
C PHE A 363 -3.27 19.64 12.63
N ALA A 364 -3.68 20.24 13.75
CA ALA A 364 -4.95 20.97 13.87
C ALA A 364 -5.00 22.24 13.00
N ALA A 365 -3.85 22.82 12.66
CA ALA A 365 -3.77 24.01 11.81
C ALA A 365 -3.67 23.67 10.30
N ALA A 366 -3.32 22.43 9.97
CA ALA A 366 -3.05 22.01 8.60
C ALA A 366 -4.33 21.83 7.75
N LYS A 367 -4.24 22.28 6.49
CA LYS A 367 -5.31 22.22 5.49
C LYS A 367 -4.79 21.65 4.17
N PHE A 368 -5.66 21.01 3.41
CA PHE A 368 -5.40 20.59 2.04
C PHE A 368 -5.37 21.79 1.09
N GLN A 369 -4.89 21.59 -0.14
CA GLN A 369 -4.77 22.63 -1.15
C GLN A 369 -6.12 23.30 -1.48
N ASN A 370 -7.23 22.56 -1.36
CA ASN A 370 -8.59 23.07 -1.55
C ASN A 370 -9.13 23.85 -0.32
N GLY A 371 -8.35 23.99 0.76
CA GLY A 371 -8.71 24.71 1.98
C GLY A 371 -9.41 23.88 3.04
N GLU A 372 -9.74 22.61 2.77
CA GLU A 372 -10.36 21.73 3.77
C GLU A 372 -9.37 21.40 4.90
N PRO A 373 -9.80 21.39 6.18
CA PRO A 373 -8.94 21.03 7.28
C PRO A 373 -8.58 19.54 7.25
N PHE A 374 -7.35 19.21 7.66
CA PHE A 374 -6.97 17.80 7.87
C PHE A 374 -7.82 17.16 8.99
N LEU A 375 -8.26 17.97 9.96
CA LEU A 375 -9.14 17.56 11.06
C LEU A 375 -10.46 18.35 11.02
N PRO A 376 -11.51 17.79 10.41
CA PRO A 376 -12.84 18.35 10.55
C PRO A 376 -13.42 18.12 11.97
N GLN A 377 -14.40 18.93 12.37
CA GLN A 377 -14.88 18.97 13.76
C GLN A 377 -15.42 17.64 14.29
N ASN A 378 -16.11 16.87 13.43
CA ASN A 378 -16.60 15.52 13.76
C ASN A 378 -15.45 14.58 14.17
N VAL A 379 -14.31 14.67 13.48
CA VAL A 379 -13.13 13.84 13.76
C VAL A 379 -12.45 14.29 15.05
N ILE A 380 -12.38 15.59 15.32
CA ILE A 380 -11.86 16.12 16.59
C ILE A 380 -12.67 15.57 17.77
N ASN A 381 -14.01 15.65 17.66
CA ASN A 381 -14.90 15.14 18.71
C ASN A 381 -14.74 13.63 18.89
N TRP A 382 -14.58 12.87 17.81
CA TRP A 382 -14.33 11.43 17.87
C TRP A 382 -13.01 11.10 18.57
N LEU A 383 -11.91 11.77 18.23
CA LEU A 383 -10.60 11.55 18.88
C LEU A 383 -10.59 11.94 20.36
N ALA A 384 -11.42 12.91 20.76
CA ALA A 384 -11.60 13.32 22.14
C ALA A 384 -12.40 12.32 23.00
N GLN A 385 -13.09 11.35 22.39
CA GLN A 385 -13.78 10.30 23.13
C GLN A 385 -12.77 9.42 23.87
N GLU A 386 -12.78 9.48 25.20
CA GLU A 386 -11.99 8.59 26.03
C GLU A 386 -12.41 7.15 25.76
N ASN A 387 -11.42 6.28 25.57
CA ASN A 387 -11.68 4.86 25.75
C ASN A 387 -11.99 4.67 27.23
N THR A 388 -13.15 4.13 27.55
CA THR A 388 -13.26 3.21 28.67
C THR A 388 -12.29 2.08 28.35
N ILE A 389 -11.03 2.23 28.75
CA ILE A 389 -9.97 1.27 28.48
C ILE A 389 -10.31 0.01 29.26
N GLY A 390 -11.04 -0.91 28.62
CA GLY A 390 -11.05 -2.32 28.98
C GLY A 390 -9.70 -2.90 28.59
N PHE A 391 -8.71 -2.76 29.48
CA PHE A 391 -7.49 -3.57 29.40
C PHE A 391 -7.92 -5.01 29.67
N ASN A 392 -8.15 -5.76 28.59
CA ASN A 392 -8.33 -7.21 28.60
C ASN A 392 -7.01 -7.90 28.96
N ASP A 393 -6.57 -7.72 30.20
CA ASP A 393 -5.73 -8.69 30.90
C ASP A 393 -6.46 -9.12 32.17
N SER A 394 -7.58 -9.81 31.99
CA SER A 394 -8.09 -10.75 32.99
C SER A 394 -9.08 -11.71 32.36
N SER A 395 -8.65 -12.95 32.24
CA SER A 395 -9.51 -14.11 32.04
C SER A 395 -10.43 -14.38 33.26
N GLN A 396 -10.89 -13.34 34.00
CA GLN A 396 -11.76 -13.48 35.18
C GLN A 396 -12.69 -12.28 35.49
N LEU A 397 -12.77 -11.21 34.68
CA LEU A 397 -13.66 -10.06 34.98
C LEU A 397 -15.11 -10.20 34.51
N ASN A 398 -15.43 -11.19 33.66
CA ASN A 398 -16.80 -11.37 33.15
C ASN A 398 -17.80 -11.91 34.20
N ASP A 399 -17.36 -12.25 35.42
CA ASP A 399 -18.22 -12.87 36.43
C ASP A 399 -18.87 -11.81 37.35
N PHE A 400 -18.20 -10.69 37.64
CA PHE A 400 -18.69 -9.72 38.61
C PHE A 400 -19.75 -8.77 38.05
N ASP A 401 -19.62 -8.35 36.78
CA ASP A 401 -20.64 -7.53 36.13
C ASP A 401 -21.95 -8.30 35.97
N ASP A 402 -21.87 -9.59 35.61
CA ASP A 402 -23.04 -10.47 35.53
C ASP A 402 -23.70 -10.66 36.91
N ILE A 403 -22.91 -10.87 37.98
CA ILE A 403 -23.44 -10.95 39.35
C ILE A 403 -24.08 -9.63 39.78
N TYR A 404 -23.46 -8.49 39.45
CA TYR A 404 -23.99 -7.17 39.78
C TYR A 404 -25.34 -6.91 39.09
N GLN A 405 -25.45 -7.22 37.80
CA GLN A 405 -26.69 -7.02 37.03
C GLN A 405 -27.81 -8.00 37.44
N THR A 406 -27.47 -9.23 37.83
CA THR A 406 -28.47 -10.27 38.14
C THR A 406 -28.87 -10.34 39.61
N GLN A 407 -27.93 -10.10 40.54
CA GLN A 407 -28.10 -10.30 41.98
C GLN A 407 -27.87 -9.01 42.81
N GLY A 408 -27.42 -7.93 42.16
CA GLY A 408 -27.27 -6.61 42.76
C GLY A 408 -25.98 -6.40 43.54
N PHE A 409 -25.80 -5.15 43.98
CA PHE A 409 -24.60 -4.64 44.65
C PHE A 409 -24.06 -5.48 45.81
N VAL A 410 -24.93 -5.93 46.71
CA VAL A 410 -24.51 -6.69 47.89
C VAL A 410 -23.94 -8.06 47.51
N ALA A 411 -24.45 -8.67 46.44
CA ALA A 411 -24.00 -9.96 45.96
C ALA A 411 -22.61 -9.86 45.31
N VAL A 412 -22.37 -8.84 44.48
CA VAL A 412 -21.06 -8.62 43.86
C VAL A 412 -19.99 -8.30 44.91
N LEU A 413 -20.31 -7.48 45.92
CA LEU A 413 -19.37 -7.19 47.01
C LEU A 413 -19.00 -8.45 47.81
N ARG A 414 -19.96 -9.35 48.05
CA ARG A 414 -19.68 -10.63 48.73
C ARG A 414 -18.79 -11.53 47.90
N ALA A 415 -19.02 -11.59 46.59
CA ALA A 415 -18.20 -12.38 45.67
C ALA A 415 -16.76 -11.83 45.58
N ILE A 416 -16.60 -10.52 45.56
CA ILE A 416 -15.28 -9.86 45.60
C ILE A 416 -14.58 -10.15 46.95
N ASP A 417 -15.27 -10.03 48.08
CA ASP A 417 -14.70 -10.31 49.40
C ASP A 417 -14.27 -11.78 49.57
N GLU A 418 -15.02 -12.72 48.97
CA GLU A 418 -14.65 -14.13 48.93
C GLU A 418 -13.38 -14.37 48.09
N LYS A 419 -13.27 -13.77 46.89
CA LYS A 419 -12.05 -13.84 46.09
C LYS A 419 -10.87 -13.13 46.75
N LEU A 420 -11.10 -12.04 47.47
CA LEU A 420 -10.08 -11.36 48.28
C LEU A 420 -9.56 -12.25 49.40
N LYS A 421 -10.38 -13.12 49.99
CA LYS A 421 -9.92 -14.09 51.01
C LYS A 421 -9.10 -15.23 50.42
N GLN A 422 -9.40 -15.64 49.18
CA GLN A 422 -8.72 -16.72 48.49
C GLN A 422 -7.41 -16.28 47.82
N SER A 423 -7.31 -15.00 47.46
CA SER A 423 -6.14 -14.43 46.77
C SER A 423 -5.00 -14.11 47.74
N SER A 424 -3.85 -14.77 47.55
CA SER A 424 -2.60 -14.48 48.28
C SER A 424 -1.70 -13.47 47.55
N ASP A 425 -1.88 -13.29 46.24
CA ASP A 425 -1.08 -12.37 45.43
C ASP A 425 -1.50 -10.91 45.68
N LEU A 426 -0.52 -10.06 45.98
CA LEU A 426 -0.73 -8.65 46.31
C LEU A 426 -1.34 -7.90 45.12
N ARG A 427 -0.90 -8.19 43.89
CA ARG A 427 -1.39 -7.55 42.68
C ARG A 427 -2.88 -7.87 42.48
N THR A 428 -3.24 -9.15 42.48
CA THR A 428 -4.64 -9.58 42.33
C THR A 428 -5.54 -8.95 43.41
N ARG A 429 -5.08 -8.88 44.66
CA ARG A 429 -5.84 -8.27 45.76
C ARG A 429 -6.12 -6.78 45.51
N SER A 430 -5.14 -6.05 45.01
CA SER A 430 -5.29 -4.62 44.74
C SER A 430 -6.22 -4.31 43.57
N TYR A 431 -6.22 -5.13 42.52
CA TYR A 431 -7.20 -5.01 41.44
C TYR A 431 -8.62 -5.37 41.90
N LEU A 432 -8.79 -6.41 42.72
CA LEU A 432 -10.09 -6.73 43.32
C LEU A 432 -10.61 -5.61 44.24
N GLN A 433 -9.71 -4.91 44.94
CA GLN A 433 -10.07 -3.72 45.73
C GLN A 433 -10.47 -2.54 44.82
N LEU A 434 -9.83 -2.39 43.65
CA LEU A 434 -10.21 -1.39 42.65
C LEU A 434 -11.60 -1.69 42.07
N ASP A 435 -11.90 -2.95 41.74
CA ASP A 435 -13.23 -3.36 41.27
C ASP A 435 -14.31 -3.06 42.32
N LYS A 436 -14.02 -3.36 43.60
CA LYS A 436 -14.89 -3.01 44.73
C LYS A 436 -15.21 -1.51 44.73
N ILE A 437 -14.19 -0.65 44.52
CA ILE A 437 -14.35 0.81 44.45
C ILE A 437 -15.23 1.19 43.27
N HIS A 438 -15.05 0.60 42.09
CA HIS A 438 -15.90 0.87 40.92
C HIS A 438 -17.38 0.59 41.18
N TYR A 439 -17.72 -0.49 41.88
CA TYR A 439 -19.12 -0.78 42.22
C TYR A 439 -19.67 0.18 43.29
N PHE A 440 -18.86 0.67 44.24
CA PHE A 440 -19.30 1.73 45.15
C PHE A 440 -19.64 3.02 44.40
N ILE A 441 -18.86 3.37 43.36
CA ILE A 441 -19.11 4.53 42.51
C ILE A 441 -20.38 4.32 41.68
N ALA A 442 -20.58 3.12 41.13
CA ALA A 442 -21.77 2.78 40.35
C ALA A 442 -23.08 2.93 41.16
N GLU A 443 -23.03 2.63 42.47
CA GLU A 443 -24.16 2.81 43.40
C GLU A 443 -24.24 4.24 43.99
N GLY A 444 -23.34 5.14 43.61
CA GLY A 444 -23.32 6.52 44.10
C GLY A 444 -22.85 6.67 45.56
N ILE A 445 -22.18 5.66 46.13
CA ILE A 445 -21.66 5.65 47.51
C ILE A 445 -20.23 6.24 47.51
N THR A 446 -20.12 7.50 47.11
CA THR A 446 -18.85 8.21 46.88
C THR A 446 -17.97 8.35 48.12
N ASN A 447 -18.54 8.59 49.30
CA ASN A 447 -17.74 8.73 50.53
C ASN A 447 -17.02 7.44 50.94
N MET A 448 -17.66 6.28 50.74
CA MET A 448 -17.01 4.99 51.02
C MET A 448 -16.00 4.64 49.93
N ALA A 449 -16.32 4.93 48.67
CA ALA A 449 -15.37 4.78 47.55
C ALA A 449 -14.08 5.59 47.76
N LEU A 450 -14.21 6.84 48.21
CA LEU A 450 -13.07 7.72 48.51
C LEU A 450 -12.20 7.19 49.65
N ASN A 451 -12.81 6.73 50.75
CA ASN A 451 -12.06 6.20 51.88
C ASN A 451 -11.28 4.93 51.50
N GLU A 452 -11.91 4.01 50.76
CA GLU A 452 -11.27 2.77 50.30
C GLU A 452 -10.19 3.05 49.24
N LEU A 453 -10.40 4.05 48.39
CA LEU A 453 -9.42 4.51 47.42
C LEU A 453 -8.19 5.13 48.09
N ASP A 454 -8.38 5.95 49.12
CA ASP A 454 -7.29 6.54 49.88
C ASP A 454 -6.49 5.48 50.63
N GLU A 455 -7.16 4.49 51.23
CA GLU A 455 -6.50 3.35 51.87
C GLU A 455 -5.68 2.53 50.86
N LEU A 456 -6.22 2.28 49.66
CA LEU A 456 -5.53 1.58 48.58
C LEU A 456 -4.31 2.37 48.06
N LEU A 457 -4.43 3.70 47.95
CA LEU A 457 -3.33 4.60 47.59
C LEU A 457 -2.22 4.65 48.65
N GLU A 458 -2.57 4.67 49.94
CA GLU A 458 -1.58 4.63 51.02
C GLU A 458 -0.88 3.28 51.11
N ASN A 459 -1.61 2.19 50.89
CA ASN A 459 -1.03 0.85 50.92
C ASN A 459 -0.15 0.58 49.70
N SER A 460 -0.52 1.04 48.51
CA SER A 460 0.30 0.89 47.29
C SER A 460 1.59 1.71 47.33
N LYS A 461 1.61 2.88 48.00
CA LYS A 461 2.82 3.69 48.20
C LYS A 461 3.89 3.06 49.11
N LYS A 462 3.53 2.06 49.92
CA LYS A 462 4.46 1.39 50.83
C LYS A 462 5.34 0.33 50.14
N TYR A 463 5.06 0.00 48.87
CA TYR A 463 5.77 -1.04 48.13
C TYR A 463 6.64 -0.43 47.03
N ASP A 464 7.85 -0.96 46.86
CA ASP A 464 8.87 -0.40 45.96
C ASP A 464 8.48 -0.59 44.48
N ILE A 465 8.90 0.38 43.65
CA ILE A 465 8.43 0.63 42.27
C ILE A 465 8.67 -0.56 41.31
N GLU A 466 9.55 -1.50 41.66
CA GLU A 466 9.89 -2.64 40.80
C GLU A 466 8.79 -3.71 40.70
N GLN A 467 7.78 -3.71 41.59
CA GLN A 467 6.69 -4.70 41.56
C GLN A 467 5.36 -4.15 41.02
N TRP A 468 5.26 -2.86 40.71
CA TRP A 468 3.99 -2.19 40.41
C TRP A 468 3.95 -1.53 39.04
N ASP A 469 2.79 -1.64 38.40
CA ASP A 469 2.52 -1.09 37.07
C ASP A 469 2.16 0.42 37.14
N ASN A 470 2.84 1.26 36.35
CA ASN A 470 2.56 2.70 36.25
C ASN A 470 1.11 3.00 35.81
N SER A 471 0.48 2.07 35.09
CA SER A 471 -0.92 2.20 34.65
C SER A 471 -1.90 2.18 35.82
N PHE A 472 -1.66 1.34 36.83
CA PHE A 472 -2.50 1.23 38.03
C PHE A 472 -2.50 2.53 38.85
N PHE A 473 -1.33 3.12 39.10
CA PHE A 473 -1.25 4.39 39.81
C PHE A 473 -1.89 5.54 39.05
N THR A 474 -1.86 5.50 37.71
CA THR A 474 -2.54 6.49 36.88
C THR A 474 -4.06 6.37 37.02
N GLN A 475 -4.60 5.15 36.99
CA GLN A 475 -6.03 4.88 37.21
C GLN A 475 -6.49 5.33 38.60
N LEU A 476 -5.76 5.00 39.67
CA LEU A 476 -6.13 5.43 41.02
C LEU A 476 -6.15 6.95 41.18
N ASN A 477 -5.16 7.66 40.62
CA ASN A 477 -5.12 9.12 40.70
C ASN A 477 -6.24 9.78 39.87
N GLN A 478 -6.59 9.21 38.70
CA GLN A 478 -7.71 9.69 37.90
C GLN A 478 -9.05 9.50 38.63
N LEU A 479 -9.28 8.33 39.22
CA LEU A 479 -10.47 8.06 40.05
C LEU A 479 -10.56 9.02 41.24
N LYS A 480 -9.42 9.33 41.88
CA LYS A 480 -9.39 10.30 42.98
C LYS A 480 -9.84 11.68 42.52
N ILE A 481 -9.32 12.16 41.38
CA ILE A 481 -9.70 13.45 40.78
C ILE A 481 -11.19 13.49 40.41
N GLN A 482 -11.78 12.38 39.98
CA GLN A 482 -13.20 12.31 39.62
C GLN A 482 -14.14 12.31 40.83
N LEU A 483 -13.66 11.85 42.00
CA LEU A 483 -14.48 11.69 43.21
C LEU A 483 -14.32 12.85 44.21
N THR A 484 -13.21 13.59 44.17
CA THR A 484 -13.02 14.87 44.89
C THR A 484 -13.57 16.05 44.11
#